data_AF-A0A135Z3S1-F1
#
_entry.id   AF-A0A135Z3S1-F1
#
_cell.length_a   1.000
_cell.length_b   1.000
_cell.length_c   1.000
_cell.angle_alpha   90.00
_cell.angle_beta   90.00
_cell.angle_gamma   90.00
#
_symmetry.space_group_name_H-M   'P 1'
#
loop_
_entity.id
_entity.type
_entity.pdbx_description
1 polymer ?
#
loop_
_entity_poly.entity_id
_entity_poly.type
_entity_poly.pdbx_seq_one_letter_code
_entity_poly.pdbx_strand_id
1 'polypeptide(L)'
;MMSQHRFDKSSIDVCASLDDSDLADCAKRIITLRQSIDNIDNAVIYLLAERFALTNRIGSIKAQAGFAPYDSNRENEQIARLCTIAQDAGLEQSIAREYHKFVVSESKKRHKLIADRSEYAH
;
A
#
# COMPACT_ATOMS: atom_id res chain seq x y z
N MET A 1 9.83 51.45 3.20
CA MET A 1 10.72 50.28 3.02
C MET A 1 9.81 49.08 2.76
N MET A 2 9.61 48.70 1.49
CA MET A 2 8.71 47.59 1.15
C MET A 2 9.41 46.28 1.47
N SER A 3 8.94 45.61 2.53
CA SER A 3 9.36 44.26 2.86
C SER A 3 8.90 43.34 1.74
N GLN A 4 9.85 42.87 0.92
CA GLN A 4 9.61 41.76 0.01
C GLN A 4 9.30 40.53 0.86
N HIS A 5 8.01 40.26 1.06
CA HIS A 5 7.54 38.96 1.51
C HIS A 5 7.94 37.96 0.43
N ARG A 6 9.03 37.23 0.68
CA ARG A 6 9.45 36.10 -0.13
C ARG A 6 8.38 35.01 0.09
N PHE A 7 7.34 35.02 -0.74
CA PHE A 7 6.30 33.97 -0.73
C PHE A 7 7.00 32.61 -0.76
N ASP A 8 6.86 31.86 0.32
CA ASP A 8 7.44 30.53 0.43
C ASP A 8 6.63 29.58 -0.46
N LYS A 9 7.16 29.33 -1.66
CA LYS A 9 6.58 28.41 -2.65
C LYS A 9 6.59 26.93 -2.18
N SER A 10 7.06 26.65 -0.97
CA SER A 10 7.10 25.29 -0.41
C SER A 10 5.71 24.74 -0.08
N SER A 11 4.74 25.60 0.23
CA SER A 11 3.38 25.20 0.58
C SER A 11 2.41 25.40 -0.58
N ILE A 12 1.99 24.30 -1.19
CA ILE A 12 0.99 24.27 -2.27
C ILE A 12 -0.34 24.86 -1.78
N ASP A 13 -0.73 24.61 -0.52
CA ASP A 13 -1.99 25.11 0.04
C ASP A 13 -1.97 26.64 0.21
N VAL A 14 -0.81 27.21 0.55
CA VAL A 14 -0.62 28.67 0.63
C VAL A 14 -0.58 29.30 -0.77
N CYS A 15 -0.03 28.59 -1.76
CA CYS A 15 -0.02 29.07 -3.14
C CYS A 15 -1.42 29.04 -3.77
N ALA A 16 -2.27 28.09 -3.37
CA ALA A 16 -3.63 27.94 -3.91
C ALA A 16 -4.60 29.04 -3.44
N SER A 17 -4.30 29.73 -2.34
CA SER A 17 -5.12 30.82 -1.78
C SER A 17 -4.75 32.20 -2.31
N LEU A 18 -3.79 32.29 -3.25
CA LEU A 18 -3.42 33.55 -3.90
C LEU A 18 -4.44 33.92 -4.99
N ASP A 19 -4.79 35.21 -5.06
CA ASP A 19 -5.69 35.74 -6.09
C ASP A 19 -4.94 35.94 -7.42
N ASP A 20 -5.44 35.23 -8.44
CA ASP A 20 -5.14 35.37 -9.87
C ASP A 20 -3.66 35.31 -10.28
N SER A 21 -3.05 34.13 -10.13
CA SER A 21 -1.75 33.81 -10.72
C SER A 21 -1.71 32.39 -11.28
N ASP A 22 -0.91 32.17 -12.34
CA ASP A 22 -0.64 30.83 -12.90
C ASP A 22 -0.18 29.82 -11.83
N LEU A 23 0.47 30.31 -10.77
CA LEU A 23 0.92 29.50 -9.64
C LEU A 23 -0.25 29.00 -8.79
N ALA A 24 -1.28 29.81 -8.57
CA ALA A 24 -2.48 29.41 -7.83
C ALA A 24 -3.25 28.33 -8.59
N ASP A 25 -3.35 28.44 -9.91
CA ASP A 25 -4.01 27.41 -10.74
C ASP A 25 -3.21 26.11 -10.80
N CYS A 26 -1.88 26.19 -10.89
CA CYS A 26 -1.02 25.01 -10.74
C CYS A 26 -1.22 24.35 -9.37
N ALA A 27 -1.27 25.13 -8.29
CA ALA A 27 -1.47 24.62 -6.95
C ALA A 27 -2.83 23.93 -6.78
N LYS A 28 -3.92 24.53 -7.29
CA LYS A 28 -5.26 23.91 -7.28
C LYS A 28 -5.27 22.57 -8.02
N ARG A 29 -4.64 22.47 -9.19
CA ARG A 29 -4.53 21.21 -9.95
C ARG A 29 -3.76 20.15 -9.18
N ILE A 30 -2.68 20.52 -8.51
CA ILE A 30 -1.92 19.59 -7.65
C ILE A 30 -2.79 19.10 -6.48
N ILE A 31 -3.56 19.98 -5.84
CA ILE A 31 -4.48 19.60 -4.76
C ILE A 31 -5.52 18.58 -5.25
N THR A 32 -6.13 18.78 -6.42
CA THR A 32 -7.08 17.81 -6.99
C THR A 32 -6.43 16.45 -7.29
N LEU A 33 -5.19 16.45 -7.78
CA LEU A 33 -4.44 15.21 -7.99
C LEU A 33 -4.13 14.51 -6.66
N ARG A 34 -3.77 15.25 -5.61
CA ARG A 34 -3.54 14.69 -4.26
C ARG A 34 -4.80 14.06 -3.68
N GLN A 35 -5.95 14.71 -3.82
CA GLN A 35 -7.23 14.11 -3.41
C GLN A 35 -7.50 12.78 -4.13
N SER A 36 -7.11 12.68 -5.40
CA SER A 36 -7.23 11.42 -6.16
C SER A 36 -6.26 10.35 -5.64
N ILE A 37 -5.04 10.73 -5.27
CA ILE A 37 -4.05 9.83 -4.64
C ILE A 37 -4.58 9.34 -3.28
N ASP A 38 -5.08 10.24 -2.43
CA ASP A 38 -5.63 9.89 -1.12
C ASP A 38 -6.76 8.86 -1.24
N ASN A 39 -7.62 8.99 -2.26
CA ASN A 39 -8.68 8.01 -2.52
C ASN A 39 -8.12 6.63 -2.91
N ILE A 40 -7.08 6.59 -3.74
CA ILE A 40 -6.41 5.34 -4.11
C ILE A 40 -5.76 4.71 -2.87
N ASP A 41 -5.05 5.50 -2.07
CA ASP A 41 -4.37 5.03 -0.86
C ASP A 41 -5.37 4.46 0.15
N ASN A 42 -6.50 5.13 0.36
CA ASN A 42 -7.59 4.62 1.19
C ASN A 42 -8.08 3.24 0.69
N ALA A 43 -8.33 3.10 -0.62
CA ALA A 43 -8.74 1.83 -1.20
C ALA A 43 -7.67 0.73 -1.02
N VAL A 44 -6.38 1.05 -1.20
CA VAL A 44 -5.28 0.12 -0.97
C VAL A 44 -5.26 -0.38 0.47
N ILE A 45 -5.47 0.50 1.46
CA ILE A 45 -5.50 0.12 2.88
C ILE A 45 -6.66 -0.84 3.17
N TYR A 46 -7.87 -0.56 2.67
CA TYR A 46 -9.02 -1.46 2.84
C TYR A 46 -8.78 -2.82 2.17
N LEU A 47 -8.25 -2.84 0.94
CA LEU A 47 -7.92 -4.09 0.23
C LEU A 47 -6.84 -4.91 0.95
N LEU A 48 -5.83 -4.25 1.54
CA LEU A 48 -4.83 -4.92 2.36
C LEU A 48 -5.44 -5.56 3.60
N ALA A 49 -6.37 -4.87 4.28
CA ALA A 49 -7.07 -5.42 5.44
C ALA A 49 -7.84 -6.70 5.08
N GLU A 50 -8.59 -6.68 3.98
CA GLU A 50 -9.30 -7.86 3.47
C GLU A 50 -8.32 -9.00 3.09
N ARG A 51 -7.25 -8.67 2.37
CA ARG A 51 -6.22 -9.64 1.98
C ARG A 51 -5.63 -10.34 3.22
N PHE A 52 -5.31 -9.59 4.27
CA PHE A 52 -4.75 -10.17 5.50
C PHE A 52 -5.78 -10.98 6.30
N ALA A 53 -7.06 -10.60 6.29
CA ALA A 53 -8.11 -11.40 6.90
C ALA A 53 -8.22 -12.78 6.22
N LEU A 54 -8.14 -12.82 4.89
CA LEU A 54 -8.13 -14.07 4.12
C LEU A 54 -6.89 -14.91 4.41
N THR A 55 -5.69 -14.30 4.44
CA THR A 55 -4.48 -15.06 4.74
C THR A 55 -4.52 -15.62 6.15
N ASN A 56 -5.00 -14.87 7.15
CA ASN A 56 -5.20 -15.38 8.51
C ASN A 56 -6.08 -16.63 8.55
N ARG A 57 -7.22 -16.61 7.84
CA ARG A 57 -8.11 -17.77 7.74
C ARG A 57 -7.43 -18.98 7.08
N ILE A 58 -6.66 -18.75 6.01
CA ILE A 58 -5.84 -19.79 5.38
C ILE A 58 -4.82 -20.36 6.38
N GLY A 59 -4.16 -19.49 7.16
CA GLY A 59 -3.21 -19.89 8.20
C GLY A 59 -3.86 -20.79 9.26
N SER A 60 -5.04 -20.43 9.76
CA SER A 60 -5.79 -21.24 10.71
C SER A 60 -6.16 -22.62 10.13
N ILE A 61 -6.64 -22.68 8.88
CA ILE A 61 -6.97 -23.94 8.21
C ILE A 61 -5.71 -24.82 8.06
N LYS A 62 -4.59 -24.22 7.64
CA LYS A 62 -3.32 -24.94 7.50
C LYS A 62 -2.84 -25.52 8.83
N ALA A 63 -2.91 -24.74 9.91
CA ALA A 63 -2.54 -25.19 11.24
C ALA A 63 -3.41 -26.36 11.72
N GLN A 64 -4.73 -26.25 11.55
CA GLN A 64 -5.69 -27.32 11.92
C GLN A 64 -5.44 -28.62 11.14
N ALA A 65 -5.06 -28.53 9.87
CA ALA A 65 -4.80 -29.68 9.01
C ALA A 65 -3.34 -30.17 9.04
N GLY A 66 -2.46 -29.55 9.83
CA GLY A 66 -1.03 -29.91 9.90
C GLY A 66 -0.24 -29.60 8.63
N PHE A 67 -0.73 -28.71 7.76
CA PHE A 67 0.00 -28.31 6.57
C PHE A 67 1.21 -27.43 6.91
N ALA A 68 2.25 -27.53 6.08
CA ALA A 68 3.35 -26.58 6.15
C ALA A 68 2.82 -25.14 5.96
N PRO A 69 3.32 -24.17 6.75
CA PRO A 69 2.91 -22.78 6.61
C PRO A 69 3.30 -22.19 5.25
N TYR A 70 4.32 -22.76 4.61
CA TYR A 70 4.94 -22.27 3.39
C TYR A 70 4.74 -23.23 2.20
N ASP A 71 4.47 -22.63 1.03
CA ASP A 71 4.34 -23.31 -0.25
C ASP A 71 5.12 -22.51 -1.31
N SER A 72 6.32 -22.97 -1.64
CA SER A 72 7.22 -22.31 -2.61
C SER A 72 6.60 -22.16 -3.99
N ASN A 73 5.86 -23.18 -4.44
CA ASN A 73 5.27 -23.17 -5.77
C ASN A 73 4.22 -22.06 -5.86
N ARG A 74 3.40 -21.95 -4.82
CA ARG A 74 2.39 -20.90 -4.71
C ARG A 74 3.00 -19.49 -4.69
N GLU A 75 4.12 -19.27 -4.00
CA GLU A 75 4.79 -17.96 -3.98
C GLU A 75 5.42 -17.61 -5.34
N ASN A 76 6.03 -18.59 -6.02
CA ASN A 76 6.58 -18.38 -7.37
C ASN A 76 5.49 -17.99 -8.38
N GLU A 77 4.33 -18.67 -8.36
CA GLU A 77 3.18 -18.33 -9.20
C GLU A 77 2.63 -16.93 -8.90
N GLN A 78 2.57 -16.54 -7.62
CA GLN A 78 2.11 -15.20 -7.23
C GLN A 78 3.04 -14.11 -7.77
N ILE A 79 4.35 -14.29 -7.65
CA ILE A 79 5.33 -13.33 -8.18
C ILE A 79 5.19 -13.22 -9.70
N ALA A 80 5.16 -14.35 -10.42
CA ALA A 80 5.04 -14.35 -11.87
C ALA A 80 3.78 -13.59 -12.32
N ARG A 81 2.62 -13.90 -11.73
CA ARG A 81 1.36 -13.22 -12.03
C ARG A 81 1.41 -11.72 -11.74
N LEU A 82 1.96 -11.31 -10.59
CA LEU A 82 2.05 -9.90 -10.22
C LEU A 82 3.00 -9.12 -11.14
N CYS A 83 4.10 -9.74 -11.59
CA CYS A 83 4.99 -9.12 -12.57
C CYS A 83 4.32 -8.92 -13.93
N THR A 84 3.51 -9.88 -14.39
CA THR A 84 2.69 -9.70 -15.62
C THR A 84 1.71 -8.55 -15.46
N ILE A 85 0.96 -8.50 -14.36
CA ILE A 85 0.01 -7.40 -14.09
C ILE A 85 0.72 -6.05 -14.05
N ALA A 86 1.89 -5.97 -13.41
CA ALA A 86 2.67 -4.73 -13.39
C ALA A 86 3.09 -4.29 -14.78
N GLN A 87 3.61 -5.21 -15.60
CA GLN A 87 3.99 -4.92 -16.98
C GLN A 87 2.80 -4.41 -17.81
N ASP A 88 1.65 -5.08 -17.71
CA ASP A 88 0.43 -4.71 -18.44
C ASP A 88 -0.12 -3.34 -17.99
N ALA A 89 0.11 -2.97 -16.73
CA ALA A 89 -0.29 -1.69 -16.15
C ALA A 89 0.75 -0.55 -16.36
N GLY A 90 1.88 -0.82 -17.03
CA GLY A 90 2.96 0.16 -17.18
C GLY A 90 3.75 0.44 -15.90
N LEU A 91 3.69 -0.46 -14.92
CA LEU A 91 4.41 -0.40 -13.65
C LEU A 91 5.69 -1.24 -13.72
N GLU A 92 6.78 -0.76 -13.11
CA GLU A 92 8.00 -1.56 -13.02
C GLU A 92 7.77 -2.87 -12.25
N GLN A 93 8.27 -3.98 -12.79
CA GLN A 93 8.11 -5.29 -12.15
C GLN A 93 8.80 -5.37 -10.77
N SER A 94 9.81 -4.53 -10.52
CA SER A 94 10.48 -4.37 -9.22
C SER A 94 9.47 -4.03 -8.12
N ILE A 95 8.55 -3.11 -8.38
CA ILE A 95 7.51 -2.67 -7.46
C ILE A 95 6.56 -3.83 -7.11
N ALA A 96 6.17 -4.64 -8.09
CA ALA A 96 5.35 -5.84 -7.84
C ALA A 96 6.07 -6.87 -6.96
N ARG A 97 7.39 -7.05 -7.14
CA ARG A 97 8.19 -7.96 -6.30
C ARG A 97 8.32 -7.43 -4.88
N GLU A 98 8.52 -6.13 -4.70
CA GLU A 98 8.57 -5.48 -3.38
C GLU A 98 7.23 -5.58 -2.66
N TYR A 99 6.13 -5.30 -3.35
CA TYR A 99 4.78 -5.49 -2.83
C TYR A 99 4.55 -6.94 -2.41
N HIS A 100 4.88 -7.91 -3.26
CA HIS A 100 4.76 -9.35 -2.94
C HIS A 100 5.55 -9.70 -1.68
N LYS A 101 6.82 -9.27 -1.61
CA LYS A 101 7.69 -9.50 -0.45
C LYS A 101 7.08 -8.92 0.82
N PHE A 102 6.55 -7.70 0.77
CA PHE A 102 5.87 -7.06 1.87
C PHE A 102 4.67 -7.90 2.34
N VAL A 103 3.69 -8.16 1.47
CA VAL A 103 2.45 -8.81 1.89
C VAL A 103 2.62 -10.27 2.34
N VAL A 104 3.60 -11.00 1.78
CA VAL A 104 3.94 -12.36 2.21
C VAL A 104 4.61 -12.35 3.58
N SER A 105 5.63 -11.50 3.77
CA SER A 105 6.35 -11.42 5.04
C SER A 105 5.43 -11.02 6.20
N GLU A 106 4.55 -10.05 5.95
CA GLU A 106 3.57 -9.58 6.93
C GLU A 106 2.48 -10.62 7.25
N SER A 107 2.09 -11.45 6.27
CA SER A 107 1.16 -12.56 6.53
C SER A 107 1.81 -13.62 7.42
N LYS A 108 3.08 -13.97 7.15
CA LYS A 108 3.83 -14.96 7.94
C LYS A 108 4.00 -14.52 9.40
N LYS A 109 4.33 -13.25 9.63
CA LYS A 109 4.42 -12.67 10.99
C LYS A 109 3.09 -12.78 11.75
N ARG A 110 1.97 -12.45 11.09
CA ARG A 110 0.62 -12.52 11.69
C ARG A 110 0.20 -13.94 12.02
N HIS A 111 0.51 -14.92 11.16
CA HIS A 111 0.26 -16.33 11.44
C HIS A 111 1.00 -16.82 12.67
N LYS A 112 2.27 -16.43 12.84
CA LYS A 112 3.05 -16.76 14.03
C LYS A 112 2.39 -16.23 15.31
N LEU A 113 1.97 -14.96 15.32
CA LEU A 113 1.30 -14.36 16.47
C LEU A 113 -0.03 -15.06 16.82
N ILE A 114 -0.77 -15.56 15.83
CA ILE A 114 -2.01 -16.30 16.07
C ILE A 114 -1.72 -17.67 16.67
N ALA A 115 -0.70 -18.38 16.16
CA ALA A 115 -0.27 -19.67 16.70
C ALA A 115 0.19 -19.53 18.17
N ASP A 116 1.04 -18.53 18.45
CA ASP A 116 1.53 -18.24 19.80
C ASP A 116 0.35 -17.92 20.74
N ARG A 117 -0.65 -17.13 20.29
CA ARG A 117 -1.83 -16.81 21.10
C ARG A 117 -2.76 -18.00 21.35
N SER A 118 -2.84 -18.98 20.43
CA SER A 118 -3.63 -20.20 20.65
C SER A 118 -2.98 -21.14 21.66
N GLU A 119 -1.66 -21.14 21.80
CA GLU A 119 -0.94 -21.97 22.79
C GLU A 119 -1.14 -21.50 24.25
N TYR A 120 -1.44 -20.22 24.49
CA TYR A 120 -1.74 -19.68 25.83
C TYR A 120 -3.23 -19.68 26.21
N ALA A 121 -4.10 -20.18 25.35
CA ALA A 121 -5.55 -20.23 25.58
C ALA A 121 -6.05 -21.61 26.05
N HIS A 122 -5.13 -22.52 26.35
CA HIS A 122 -5.36 -23.86 26.90
C HIS A 122 -4.71 -24.01 28.28
#